data_AF-A0A520CPT9-F1
#
_entry.id   AF-A0A520CPT9-F1
#
_cell.length_a   1.000
_cell.length_b   1.000
_cell.length_c   1.000
_cell.angle_alpha   90.00
_cell.angle_beta   90.00
_cell.angle_gamma   90.00
#
_symmetry.space_group_name_H-M   'P 1'
#
loop_
_entity.id
_entity.type
_entity.pdbx_description
1 polymer ?
#
loop_
_entity_poly.entity_id
_entity_poly.type
_entity_poly.pdbx_seq_one_letter_code
_entity_poly.pdbx_strand_id
1 'polypeptide(L)'
;MTDFIRSGQRAADQLRPVRITRGFTIHAEGSVLIEFGATRVLCTASVEEKVPPHKKGSGEGWVTAEYGMLPRATHTRGSREAAKGKQSGRTQEIQRLIGRSMRAVFDLAALGERTIHLDCDVLQADGGTRTAAITGAFVAAQDAVSKLLAAG
;
A
#
# COMPACT_ATOMS: atom_id res chain seq x y z
N MET A 1 14.50 -25.78 -29.75
CA MET A 1 13.62 -24.86 -29.00
C MET A 1 14.29 -23.51 -29.02
N THR A 2 13.60 -22.44 -29.37
CA THR A 2 14.13 -21.09 -29.21
C THR A 2 14.11 -20.73 -27.73
N ASP A 3 15.27 -20.41 -27.16
CA ASP A 3 15.35 -19.96 -25.76
C ASP A 3 14.55 -18.67 -25.60
N PHE A 4 13.51 -18.72 -24.78
CA PHE A 4 12.69 -17.55 -24.46
C PHE A 4 13.45 -16.65 -23.50
N ILE A 5 13.99 -15.54 -24.01
CA ILE A 5 14.68 -14.53 -23.21
C ILE A 5 13.68 -13.48 -22.76
N ARG A 6 13.50 -13.31 -21.44
CA ARG A 6 12.62 -12.30 -20.87
C ARG A 6 13.16 -10.89 -21.08
N SER A 7 12.26 -9.91 -21.13
CA SER A 7 12.63 -8.50 -21.12
C SER A 7 13.50 -8.15 -19.89
N GLY A 8 14.57 -7.39 -20.12
CA GLY A 8 15.57 -7.06 -19.10
C GLY A 8 16.54 -8.20 -18.75
N GLN A 9 16.64 -9.24 -19.60
CA GLN A 9 17.59 -10.36 -19.45
C GLN A 9 17.52 -11.08 -18.09
N ARG A 10 16.31 -11.19 -17.52
CA ARG A 10 16.09 -11.89 -16.24
C ARG A 10 15.78 -13.36 -16.44
N ALA A 11 16.27 -14.21 -15.54
CA ALA A 11 15.85 -15.62 -15.44
C ALA A 11 14.35 -15.73 -15.07
N ALA A 12 13.72 -16.89 -15.25
CA ALA A 12 12.26 -17.06 -15.05
C ALA A 12 11.80 -16.79 -13.61
N ASP A 13 12.61 -17.16 -12.64
CA ASP A 13 12.44 -17.03 -11.19
C ASP A 13 13.00 -15.72 -10.62
N GLN A 14 13.78 -14.97 -11.39
CA GLN A 14 14.41 -13.75 -10.93
C GLN A 14 13.42 -12.57 -10.82
N LEU A 15 13.32 -12.02 -9.60
CA LEU A 15 12.61 -10.77 -9.34
C LEU A 15 13.24 -9.58 -10.07
N ARG A 16 12.46 -8.51 -10.25
CA ARG A 16 13.02 -7.19 -10.61
C ARG A 16 13.81 -6.63 -9.43
N PRO A 17 14.75 -5.69 -9.64
CA PRO A 17 15.39 -4.97 -8.55
C PRO A 17 14.34 -4.37 -7.60
N VAL A 18 14.50 -4.60 -6.30
CA VAL A 18 13.60 -4.08 -5.26
C VAL A 18 14.34 -3.02 -4.44
N ARG A 19 13.71 -1.86 -4.25
CA ARG A 19 14.22 -0.81 -3.37
C ARG A 19 13.10 -0.30 -2.47
N ILE A 20 13.43 -0.13 -1.19
CA ILE A 20 12.53 0.39 -0.15
C ILE A 20 13.16 1.65 0.42
N THR A 21 12.50 2.79 0.29
CA THR A 21 12.94 4.06 0.89
C THR A 21 11.94 4.45 1.98
N ARG A 22 12.32 4.27 3.25
CA ARG A 22 11.52 4.67 4.42
C ARG A 22 11.65 6.17 4.69
N GLY A 23 10.68 6.75 5.38
CA GLY A 23 10.61 8.19 5.68
C GLY A 23 10.51 9.06 4.42
N PHE A 24 9.86 8.57 3.36
CA PHE A 24 9.84 9.27 2.07
C PHE A 24 9.11 10.62 2.12
N THR A 25 7.99 10.67 2.82
CA THR A 25 7.27 11.90 3.18
C THR A 25 7.30 12.11 4.69
N ILE A 26 7.12 13.36 5.12
CA ILE A 26 7.42 13.78 6.50
C ILE A 26 6.25 13.68 7.49
N HIS A 27 5.02 13.58 6.99
CA HIS A 27 3.83 13.76 7.84
C HIS A 27 3.24 12.46 8.39
N ALA A 28 3.22 11.40 7.58
CA ALA A 28 2.61 10.14 8.00
C ALA A 28 3.45 9.44 9.09
N GLU A 29 2.79 8.72 10.00
CA GLU A 29 3.49 7.91 11.00
C GLU A 29 4.40 6.88 10.32
N GLY A 30 3.95 6.29 9.21
CA GLY A 30 4.80 5.52 8.30
C GLY A 30 4.76 6.05 6.87
N SER A 31 5.91 6.12 6.20
CA SER A 31 5.99 6.59 4.81
C SER A 31 7.08 5.86 4.05
N VAL A 32 6.72 5.17 2.97
CA VAL A 32 7.60 4.30 2.21
C VAL A 32 7.40 4.50 0.72
N LEU A 33 8.49 4.78 -0.01
CA LEU A 33 8.53 4.60 -1.46
C LEU A 33 9.08 3.20 -1.78
N ILE A 34 8.24 2.34 -2.35
CA ILE A 34 8.61 0.99 -2.81
C ILE A 34 8.79 0.99 -4.33
N GLU A 35 9.90 0.40 -4.79
CA GLU A 35 10.24 0.29 -6.21
C GLU A 35 10.46 -1.17 -6.60
N PHE A 36 9.70 -1.67 -7.58
CA PHE A 36 9.87 -2.99 -8.22
C PHE A 36 10.26 -2.77 -9.69
N GLY A 37 11.57 -2.67 -9.95
CA GLY A 37 12.07 -2.16 -11.23
C GLY A 37 11.52 -0.75 -11.49
N ALA A 38 10.81 -0.56 -12.60
CA ALA A 38 10.20 0.74 -12.96
C ALA A 38 8.85 1.01 -12.27
N THR A 39 8.28 0.04 -11.55
CA THR A 39 7.06 0.30 -10.76
C THR A 39 7.41 1.03 -9.48
N ARG A 40 6.73 2.13 -9.19
CA ARG A 40 6.93 2.98 -8.01
C ARG A 40 5.60 3.27 -7.32
N VAL A 41 5.52 2.92 -6.04
CA VAL A 41 4.32 3.16 -5.21
C VAL A 41 4.74 3.87 -3.93
N LEU A 42 4.07 4.98 -3.62
CA LEU A 42 4.15 5.60 -2.31
C LEU A 42 3.12 4.93 -1.41
N CYS A 43 3.57 4.36 -0.31
CA CYS A 43 2.76 3.75 0.72
C CYS A 43 2.88 4.56 2.00
N THR A 44 1.78 5.13 2.48
CA THR A 44 1.73 5.82 3.78
C THR A 44 0.82 5.07 4.74
N ALA A 45 1.16 5.13 6.01
CA ALA A 45 0.37 4.61 7.12
C ALA A 45 0.07 5.77 8.07
N SER A 46 -1.22 6.10 8.18
CA SER A 46 -1.72 7.12 9.09
C SER A 46 -2.42 6.45 10.27
N VAL A 47 -2.17 6.90 11.50
CA VAL A 47 -2.87 6.42 12.69
C VAL A 47 -4.00 7.37 13.07
N GLU A 48 -5.20 6.84 13.24
CA GLU A 48 -6.35 7.59 13.75
C GLU A 48 -6.81 7.00 15.09
N GLU A 49 -7.02 7.86 16.10
CA GLU A 49 -7.59 7.52 17.42
C GLU A 49 -9.12 7.33 17.36
N LYS A 50 -9.56 6.50 16.42
CA LYS A 50 -10.96 6.09 16.25
C LYS A 50 -11.01 4.77 15.49
N VAL A 51 -12.15 4.08 15.59
CA VAL A 51 -12.47 2.89 14.79
C VAL A 51 -13.73 3.11 13.95
N PRO A 52 -13.94 2.32 12.88
CA PRO A 52 -15.19 2.34 12.13
C PRO A 52 -16.40 2.03 13.04
N PRO A 53 -17.62 2.51 12.70
CA PRO A 53 -18.80 2.33 13.54
C PRO A 53 -19.09 0.88 13.96
N HIS A 54 -18.81 -0.10 13.09
CA HIS A 54 -19.04 -1.52 13.37
C HIS A 54 -18.00 -2.16 14.31
N LYS A 55 -16.93 -1.44 14.67
CA LYS A 55 -15.89 -1.86 15.63
C LYS A 55 -15.91 -1.05 16.93
N LYS A 56 -16.72 0.00 17.02
CA LYS A 56 -16.81 0.86 18.21
C LYS A 56 -17.27 0.07 19.42
N GLY A 57 -16.53 0.17 20.53
CA GLY A 57 -16.82 -0.54 21.77
C GLY A 57 -16.40 -2.01 21.77
N SER A 58 -15.73 -2.49 20.73
CA SER A 58 -15.22 -3.87 20.68
C SER A 58 -13.89 -4.04 21.40
N GLY A 59 -13.17 -2.94 21.67
CA GLY A 59 -11.80 -2.98 22.17
C GLY A 59 -10.75 -3.34 21.11
N GLU A 60 -11.17 -3.68 19.88
CA GLU A 60 -10.28 -4.00 18.77
C GLU A 60 -10.12 -2.82 17.80
N GLY A 61 -8.92 -2.72 17.24
CA GLY A 61 -8.59 -1.77 16.20
C GLY A 61 -9.01 -2.21 14.81
N TRP A 62 -8.62 -1.41 13.84
CA TRP A 62 -8.90 -1.67 12.44
C TRP A 62 -7.73 -1.32 11.54
N VAL A 63 -7.57 -2.06 10.46
CA VAL A 63 -6.65 -1.70 9.38
C VAL A 63 -7.45 -1.63 8.10
N THR A 64 -7.33 -0.54 7.36
CA THR A 64 -7.97 -0.38 6.07
C THR A 64 -6.98 0.19 5.05
N ALA A 65 -7.33 0.13 3.78
CA ALA A 65 -6.46 0.61 2.73
C ALA A 65 -7.24 1.28 1.61
N GLU A 66 -6.61 2.28 1.02
CA GLU A 66 -6.98 2.91 -0.23
C GLU A 66 -5.86 2.75 -1.25
N TYR A 67 -6.25 2.68 -2.52
CA TYR A 67 -5.32 2.51 -3.63
C TYR A 67 -5.64 3.53 -4.70
N GLY A 68 -4.63 4.31 -5.10
CA GLY A 68 -4.73 5.33 -6.11
C GLY A 68 -3.70 5.13 -7.20
N MET A 69 -4.02 5.55 -8.42
CA MET A 69 -3.01 5.72 -9.46
C MET A 69 -3.02 7.16 -9.94
N LEU A 70 -1.84 7.79 -9.98
CA LEU A 70 -1.72 9.09 -10.61
C LEU A 70 -2.14 8.98 -12.09
N PRO A 71 -2.81 10.01 -12.66
CA PRO A 71 -3.25 10.01 -14.05
C PRO A 71 -2.17 9.62 -15.07
N ARG A 72 -0.89 9.93 -14.77
CA ARG A 72 0.26 9.64 -15.64
C ARG A 72 1.20 8.58 -15.07
N ALA A 73 0.70 7.69 -14.21
CA ALA A 73 1.45 6.53 -13.77
C ALA A 73 1.64 5.49 -14.91
N THR A 74 0.76 5.49 -15.91
CA THR A 74 0.79 4.59 -17.07
C THR A 74 1.27 5.29 -18.34
N HIS A 75 1.61 4.52 -19.38
CA HIS A 75 2.03 5.04 -20.69
C HIS A 75 1.03 6.07 -21.27
N THR A 76 -0.26 5.75 -21.21
CA THR A 76 -1.35 6.66 -21.60
C THR A 76 -1.93 7.31 -20.34
N ARG A 77 -2.25 8.61 -20.44
CA ARG A 77 -2.88 9.32 -19.32
C ARG A 77 -4.32 8.81 -19.09
N GLY A 78 -4.60 8.32 -17.89
CA GLY A 78 -5.95 8.04 -17.42
C GLY A 78 -6.64 9.30 -16.87
N SER A 79 -7.97 9.34 -16.85
CA SER A 79 -8.70 10.36 -16.09
C SER A 79 -8.60 10.07 -14.59
N ARG A 80 -8.47 11.11 -13.77
CA ARG A 80 -8.51 10.99 -12.30
C ARG A 80 -9.87 10.46 -11.85
N GLU A 81 -9.90 9.49 -10.94
CA GLU A 81 -11.15 8.88 -10.45
C GLU A 81 -12.06 9.87 -9.72
N ALA A 82 -11.48 10.79 -8.94
CA ALA A 82 -12.22 11.88 -8.31
C ALA A 82 -13.01 12.73 -9.32
N ALA A 83 -12.44 13.02 -10.49
CA ALA A 83 -13.11 13.78 -11.55
C ALA A 83 -14.26 12.99 -12.21
N LYS A 84 -14.27 11.66 -12.07
CA LYS A 84 -15.36 10.79 -12.54
C LYS A 84 -16.43 10.56 -11.46
N GLY A 85 -16.21 11.04 -10.24
CA GLY A 85 -17.12 10.86 -9.10
C GLY A 85 -17.23 9.43 -8.59
N LYS A 86 -16.41 8.49 -9.09
CA LYS A 86 -16.43 7.09 -8.65
C LYS A 86 -15.10 6.38 -8.84
N GLN A 87 -14.77 5.49 -7.90
CA GLN A 87 -13.65 4.56 -8.02
C GLN A 87 -13.98 3.44 -9.02
N SER A 88 -13.00 3.01 -9.81
CA SER A 88 -13.12 1.86 -10.70
C SER A 88 -13.20 0.55 -9.92
N GLY A 89 -13.76 -0.49 -10.56
CA GLY A 89 -13.82 -1.84 -9.96
C GLY A 89 -12.42 -2.40 -9.63
N ARG A 90 -11.42 -2.10 -10.47
CA ARG A 90 -10.02 -2.49 -10.22
C ARG A 90 -9.46 -1.81 -8.96
N THR A 91 -9.70 -0.51 -8.77
CA THR A 91 -9.28 0.21 -7.56
C THR A 91 -9.91 -0.43 -6.32
N GLN A 92 -11.23 -0.68 -6.36
CA GLN A 92 -11.96 -1.30 -5.26
C GLN A 92 -11.51 -2.74 -4.97
N GLU A 93 -11.16 -3.52 -5.99
CA GLU A 93 -10.60 -4.85 -5.82
C GLU A 93 -9.26 -4.79 -5.06
N ILE A 94 -8.34 -3.91 -5.51
CA ILE A 94 -7.00 -3.79 -4.96
C ILE A 94 -7.03 -3.23 -3.52
N GLN A 95 -7.85 -2.22 -3.25
CA GLN A 95 -7.97 -1.66 -1.89
C GLN A 95 -8.46 -2.73 -0.90
N ARG A 96 -9.44 -3.56 -1.31
CA ARG A 96 -9.92 -4.68 -0.49
C ARG A 96 -8.85 -5.76 -0.33
N LEU A 97 -8.05 -6.03 -1.37
CA LEU A 97 -6.94 -6.97 -1.30
C LEU A 97 -5.86 -6.51 -0.31
N ILE A 98 -5.42 -5.25 -0.39
CA ILE A 98 -4.41 -4.69 0.53
C ILE A 98 -4.94 -4.74 1.96
N GLY A 99 -6.14 -4.20 2.20
CA GLY A 99 -6.72 -4.20 3.55
C GLY A 99 -6.89 -5.61 4.13
N ARG A 100 -7.31 -6.61 3.33
CA ARG A 100 -7.40 -8.00 3.80
C ARG A 100 -6.03 -8.60 4.11
N SER A 101 -5.03 -8.34 3.26
CA SER A 101 -3.68 -8.87 3.44
C SER A 101 -3.04 -8.32 4.72
N MET A 102 -3.26 -7.03 5.01
CA MET A 102 -2.74 -6.39 6.21
C MET A 102 -3.47 -6.86 7.47
N ARG A 103 -4.81 -6.91 7.47
CA ARG A 103 -5.55 -7.41 8.64
C ARG A 103 -5.20 -8.85 9.03
N ALA A 104 -4.69 -9.67 8.09
CA ALA A 104 -4.28 -11.03 8.38
C ALA A 104 -2.98 -11.13 9.20
N VAL A 105 -2.20 -10.05 9.31
CA VAL A 105 -0.90 -10.03 10.02
C VAL A 105 -0.88 -9.07 11.21
N PHE A 106 -1.99 -8.39 11.50
CA PHE A 106 -2.13 -7.49 12.65
C PHE A 106 -2.89 -8.17 13.79
N ASP A 107 -2.37 -8.02 15.02
CA ASP A 107 -3.17 -8.25 16.22
C ASP A 107 -4.07 -7.02 16.45
N LEU A 108 -5.33 -7.14 16.05
CA LEU A 108 -6.29 -6.04 16.16
C LEU A 108 -6.70 -5.78 17.62
N ALA A 109 -6.62 -6.76 18.50
CA ALA A 109 -6.90 -6.54 19.93
C ALA A 109 -5.75 -5.73 20.55
N ALA A 110 -4.51 -6.08 20.25
CA ALA A 110 -3.34 -5.34 20.74
C ALA A 110 -3.25 -3.91 20.18
N LEU A 111 -3.79 -3.66 18.98
CA LEU A 111 -3.85 -2.31 18.41
C LEU A 111 -4.71 -1.34 19.24
N GLY A 112 -5.69 -1.87 19.99
CA GLY A 112 -6.70 -1.08 20.69
C GLY A 112 -7.61 -0.32 19.71
N GLU A 113 -8.49 0.55 20.21
CA GLU A 113 -9.47 1.27 19.37
C GLU A 113 -8.85 2.38 18.49
N ARG A 114 -7.94 1.98 17.60
CA ARG A 114 -7.28 2.82 16.60
C ARG A 114 -7.47 2.24 15.21
N THR A 115 -7.43 3.11 14.21
CA THR A 115 -7.38 2.71 12.81
C THR A 115 -6.03 3.02 12.22
N ILE A 116 -5.42 2.05 11.55
CA ILE A 116 -4.32 2.31 10.62
C ILE A 116 -4.91 2.41 9.21
N HIS A 117 -4.81 3.60 8.62
CA HIS A 117 -5.24 3.89 7.27
C HIS A 117 -4.03 3.83 6.34
N LEU A 118 -4.07 2.89 5.38
CA LEU A 118 -2.97 2.67 4.44
C LEU A 118 -3.31 3.25 3.07
N ASP A 119 -2.60 4.28 2.66
CA ASP A 119 -2.77 4.88 1.33
C ASP A 119 -1.64 4.42 0.41
N CYS A 120 -2.01 3.80 -0.72
CA CYS A 120 -1.07 3.29 -1.71
C CYS A 120 -1.25 4.02 -3.04
N ASP A 121 -0.44 5.04 -3.27
CA ASP A 121 -0.46 5.87 -4.47
C ASP A 121 0.61 5.43 -5.47
N VAL A 122 0.17 4.93 -6.62
CA VAL A 122 1.08 4.57 -7.71
C VAL A 122 1.56 5.82 -8.43
N LEU A 123 2.87 6.07 -8.33
CA LEU A 123 3.57 7.15 -9.03
C LEU A 123 3.94 6.72 -10.45
N GLN A 124 4.35 5.46 -10.63
CA GLN A 124 4.70 4.88 -11.92
C GLN A 124 4.34 3.39 -11.96
N ALA A 125 3.74 2.95 -13.06
CA ALA A 125 3.22 1.58 -13.22
C ALA A 125 3.91 0.87 -14.40
N ASP A 126 4.61 -0.21 -14.07
CA ASP A 126 5.23 -1.15 -15.03
C ASP A 126 4.97 -2.60 -14.57
N GLY A 127 3.72 -2.89 -14.19
CA GLY A 127 3.28 -4.21 -13.71
C GLY A 127 3.62 -4.52 -12.24
N GLY A 128 2.71 -5.23 -11.56
CA GLY A 128 2.90 -5.63 -10.15
C GLY A 128 2.66 -4.51 -9.13
N THR A 129 1.93 -3.45 -9.49
CA THR A 129 1.64 -2.32 -8.59
C THR A 129 0.91 -2.75 -7.31
N ARG A 130 -0.05 -3.67 -7.41
CA ARG A 130 -0.81 -4.18 -6.25
C ARG A 130 0.05 -4.95 -5.25
N THR A 131 1.01 -5.75 -5.74
CA THR A 131 1.93 -6.52 -4.89
C THR A 131 3.03 -5.64 -4.32
N ALA A 132 3.51 -4.65 -5.10
CA ALA A 132 4.41 -3.62 -4.59
C ALA A 132 3.72 -2.83 -3.45
N ALA A 133 2.46 -2.41 -3.65
CA ALA A 133 1.67 -1.71 -2.65
C ALA A 133 1.54 -2.50 -1.33
N ILE A 134 1.22 -3.80 -1.38
CA ILE A 134 1.17 -4.66 -0.18
C ILE A 134 2.53 -4.69 0.53
N THR A 135 3.62 -4.83 -0.24
CA THR A 135 4.98 -4.92 0.31
C THR A 135 5.40 -3.61 0.98
N GLY A 136 5.17 -2.47 0.32
CA GLY A 136 5.48 -1.15 0.88
C GLY A 136 4.58 -0.76 2.06
N ALA A 137 3.29 -1.10 1.98
CA ALA A 137 2.31 -0.83 3.04
C ALA A 137 2.64 -1.58 4.32
N PHE A 138 3.15 -2.82 4.24
CA PHE A 138 3.61 -3.54 5.43
C PHE A 138 4.73 -2.79 6.15
N VAL A 139 5.73 -2.30 5.41
CA VAL A 139 6.85 -1.55 5.99
C VAL A 139 6.37 -0.20 6.55
N ALA A 140 5.48 0.51 5.85
CA ALA A 140 4.89 1.74 6.35
C ALA A 140 4.09 1.50 7.64
N ALA A 141 3.30 0.43 7.69
CA ALA A 141 2.53 0.08 8.87
C ALA A 141 3.43 -0.32 10.05
N GLN A 142 4.52 -1.04 9.79
CA GLN A 142 5.55 -1.34 10.80
C GLN A 142 6.16 -0.05 11.37
N ASP A 143 6.47 0.93 10.53
CA ASP A 143 7.00 2.22 10.97
C ASP A 143 6.00 2.96 11.87
N ALA A 144 4.71 2.96 11.49
CA ALA A 144 3.65 3.57 12.29
C ALA A 144 3.45 2.88 13.64
N VAL A 145 3.40 1.54 13.66
CA VAL A 145 3.30 0.76 14.91
C VAL A 145 4.50 0.98 15.81
N SER A 146 5.71 1.05 15.24
CA SER A 146 6.93 1.31 16.02
C SER A 146 6.88 2.68 16.69
N LYS A 147 6.31 3.70 16.04
CA LYS A 147 6.08 5.00 16.66
C LYS A 147 5.05 4.95 17.78
N LEU A 148 3.94 4.20 17.62
CA LEU A 148 2.96 4.01 18.69
C LEU A 148 3.58 3.35 19.91
N LEU A 149 4.31 2.25 19.72
CA LEU A 149 4.99 1.56 20.81
C LEU A 149 6.01 2.45 21.54
N ALA A 150 6.67 3.36 20.82
CA ALA A 150 7.60 4.32 21.41
C ALA A 150 6.90 5.46 22.17
N ALA A 151 5.65 5.79 21.82
CA ALA A 151 4.86 6.81 22.49
C ALA A 151 4.20 6.31 23.78
N GLY A 152 4.04 4.99 23.92
CA GLY A 152 3.34 4.33 25.04
C GLY A 152 1.85 4.15 24.79
#